data_AF-A0A821HNA2-F1
#
_entry.id   AF-A0A821HNA2-F1
#
_cell.length_a   1.000
_cell.length_b   1.000
_cell.length_c   1.000
_cell.angle_alpha   90.00
_cell.angle_beta   90.00
_cell.angle_gamma   90.00
#
_symmetry.space_group_name_H-M   'P 1'
#
loop_
_entity.id
_entity.type
_entity.pdbx_description
1 polymer ?
#
loop_
_entity_poly.entity_id
_entity_poly.type
_entity_poly.pdbx_seq_one_letter_code
_entity_poly.pdbx_strand_id
1 'polypeptide(L)'
;MDNRRDQFQQYYRLFDNVKEMTQLWFETQNRWIFLRSALVNLNIKNDDQASLKQIYIKFTEIDESFRNFQKLAFQNPSVAGLAKVEMNRIHFKTWLHVFDELIIELDFYLNEQYRSKFGRFYFLSNDDLVNLISSGLDPRFYIPYVRQLFKGVHNIQFRLPEQNIGTTTNQTMNSAAIDVYGKLFIR
;
A
#
# COMPACT_ATOMS: atom_id res chain seq x y z
N MET A 1 5.97 14.56 52.79
CA MET A 1 4.97 14.97 51.78
C MET A 1 5.52 14.91 50.35
N ASP A 2 6.84 14.96 50.14
CA ASP A 2 7.46 14.96 48.80
C ASP A 2 7.39 13.63 48.03
N ASN A 3 7.51 12.47 48.69
CA ASN A 3 7.51 11.16 48.03
C ASN A 3 6.26 10.89 47.15
N ARG A 4 5.08 11.36 47.56
CA ARG A 4 3.84 11.18 46.77
C ARG A 4 3.81 12.05 45.51
N ARG A 5 4.43 13.24 45.57
CA ARG A 5 4.53 14.14 44.41
C ARG A 5 5.50 13.58 43.38
N ASP A 6 6.65 13.08 43.83
CA ASP A 6 7.66 12.48 42.94
C ASP A 6 7.14 11.23 42.24
N GLN A 7 6.41 10.37 42.97
CA GLN A 7 5.73 9.22 42.39
C GLN A 7 4.71 9.63 41.33
N PHE A 8 3.86 10.61 41.63
CA PHE A 8 2.88 11.11 40.67
C PHE A 8 3.55 11.65 39.40
N GLN A 9 4.64 12.42 39.53
CA GLN A 9 5.40 12.94 38.40
C GLN A 9 6.05 11.83 37.57
N GLN A 10 6.54 10.76 38.21
CA GLN A 10 7.08 9.61 37.50
C GLN A 10 6.01 8.86 36.70
N TYR A 11 4.83 8.63 37.28
CA TYR A 11 3.72 8.01 36.56
C TYR A 11 3.22 8.89 35.41
N TYR A 12 3.12 10.20 35.62
CA TYR A 12 2.70 11.13 34.58
C TYR A 12 3.63 11.08 33.36
N ARG A 13 4.96 11.12 33.59
CA ARG A 13 5.95 10.95 32.51
C ARG A 13 5.84 9.61 31.82
N LEU A 14 5.61 8.52 32.56
CA LEU A 14 5.41 7.20 31.96
C LEU A 14 4.18 7.17 31.05
N PHE A 15 3.05 7.73 31.50
CA PHE A 15 1.83 7.78 30.69
C PHE A 15 2.00 8.62 29.43
N ASP A 16 2.69 9.75 29.52
CA ASP A 16 2.98 10.60 28.37
C ASP A 16 3.88 9.87 27.35
N ASN A 17 4.94 9.21 27.84
CA ASN A 17 5.81 8.38 27.00
C ASN A 17 5.05 7.22 26.32
N VAL A 18 4.14 6.57 27.04
CA VAL A 18 3.30 5.49 26.49
C VAL A 18 2.38 6.03 25.40
N LYS A 19 1.75 7.18 25.63
CA LYS A 19 0.88 7.85 24.66
C LYS A 19 1.65 8.18 23.39
N GLU A 20 2.79 8.87 23.52
CA GLU A 20 3.64 9.24 22.38
C GLU A 20 4.09 7.99 21.60
N MET A 21 4.59 6.97 22.30
CA MET A 21 5.06 5.73 21.67
C MET A 21 3.95 4.99 20.92
N THR A 22 2.74 4.94 21.49
CA THR A 22 1.60 4.26 20.86
C THR A 22 1.11 5.02 19.63
N GLN A 23 1.10 6.35 19.68
CA GLN A 23 0.74 7.19 18.52
C GLN A 23 1.73 7.01 17.38
N LEU A 24 3.03 7.12 17.68
CA LEU A 24 4.09 6.90 16.69
C LEU A 24 4.01 5.51 16.08
N TRP A 25 3.84 4.48 16.91
CA TRP A 25 3.69 3.12 16.41
C TRP A 25 2.50 2.99 15.46
N PHE A 26 1.32 3.47 15.86
CA PHE A 26 0.14 3.40 15.02
C PHE A 26 0.35 4.09 13.66
N GLU A 27 0.96 5.28 13.65
CA GLU A 27 1.26 6.01 12.42
C GLU A 27 2.24 5.26 11.53
N THR A 28 3.37 4.81 12.10
CA THR A 28 4.39 4.01 11.40
C THR A 28 3.78 2.75 10.80
N GLN A 29 2.94 2.03 11.56
CA GLN A 29 2.30 0.80 11.09
C GLN A 29 1.36 1.07 9.91
N ASN A 30 0.58 2.14 9.96
CA ASN A 30 -0.30 2.51 8.84
C ASN A 30 0.49 2.80 7.56
N ARG A 31 1.62 3.54 7.66
CA ARG A 31 2.46 3.84 6.48
C ARG A 31 3.13 2.59 5.93
N TRP A 32 3.60 1.72 6.82
CA TRP A 32 4.18 0.44 6.45
C TRP A 32 3.19 -0.49 5.74
N ILE A 33 1.94 -0.60 6.23
CA ILE A 33 0.89 -1.41 5.59
C ILE A 33 0.60 -0.88 4.18
N PHE A 34 0.44 0.44 4.04
CA PHE A 34 0.23 1.09 2.75
C PHE A 34 1.36 0.78 1.76
N LEU A 35 2.61 1.08 2.14
CA LEU A 35 3.78 0.84 1.28
C LEU A 35 3.92 -0.63 0.91
N ARG A 36 3.74 -1.53 1.88
CA ARG A 36 3.84 -2.96 1.62
C ARG A 36 2.76 -3.43 0.65
N SER A 37 1.52 -2.98 0.84
CA SER A 37 0.41 -3.29 -0.08
C SER A 37 0.73 -2.75 -1.46
N ALA A 38 1.19 -1.50 -1.55
CA ALA A 38 1.48 -0.85 -2.82
C ALA A 38 2.61 -1.55 -3.58
N LEU A 39 3.71 -1.89 -2.90
CA LEU A 39 4.87 -2.57 -3.49
C LEU A 39 4.55 -3.99 -3.98
N VAL A 40 3.69 -4.72 -3.24
CA VAL A 40 3.20 -6.04 -3.68
C VAL A 40 2.30 -5.88 -4.92
N ASN A 41 1.39 -4.90 -4.88
CA ASN A 41 0.40 -4.67 -5.92
C ASN A 41 1.04 -4.20 -7.23
N LEU A 42 2.09 -3.37 -7.17
CA LEU A 42 2.84 -2.91 -8.35
C LEU A 42 3.73 -4.00 -8.98
N ASN A 43 3.73 -5.23 -8.45
CA ASN A 43 4.43 -6.39 -8.99
C ASN A 43 5.88 -6.12 -9.42
N ILE A 44 6.68 -5.64 -8.47
CA ILE A 44 8.10 -5.24 -8.65
C ILE A 44 8.97 -6.34 -9.29
N LYS A 45 8.55 -7.61 -9.20
CA LYS A 45 9.29 -8.73 -9.79
C LYS A 45 9.42 -8.65 -11.31
N ASN A 46 8.50 -7.95 -11.98
CA ASN A 46 8.47 -7.85 -13.44
C ASN A 46 8.62 -6.41 -13.95
N ASP A 47 8.78 -5.43 -13.07
CA ASP A 47 8.91 -4.02 -13.46
C ASP A 47 10.39 -3.60 -13.47
N ASP A 48 10.89 -3.24 -14.64
CA ASP A 48 12.30 -2.92 -14.87
C ASP A 48 12.68 -1.47 -14.53
N GLN A 49 11.71 -0.69 -14.03
CA GLN A 49 11.94 0.71 -13.68
C GLN A 49 12.91 0.85 -12.50
N ALA A 50 14.03 1.52 -12.75
CA ALA A 50 15.09 1.74 -11.78
C ALA A 50 14.61 2.48 -10.51
N SER A 51 13.65 3.40 -10.66
CA SER A 51 13.05 4.16 -9.56
C SER A 51 12.29 3.27 -8.58
N LEU A 52 11.44 2.36 -9.08
CA LEU A 52 10.69 1.44 -8.22
C LEU A 52 11.62 0.43 -7.53
N LYS A 53 12.68 -0.03 -8.20
CA LYS A 53 13.71 -0.90 -7.60
C LYS A 53 14.44 -0.22 -6.43
N GLN A 54 14.75 1.07 -6.54
CA GLN A 54 15.37 1.84 -5.44
C GLN A 54 14.44 1.97 -4.23
N ILE A 55 13.16 2.29 -4.45
CA ILE A 55 12.15 2.35 -3.38
C ILE A 55 12.04 1.00 -2.68
N TYR A 56 12.03 -0.10 -3.44
CA TYR A 56 11.97 -1.46 -2.89
C TYR A 56 13.17 -1.81 -2.01
N ILE A 57 14.39 -1.47 -2.43
CA ILE A 57 15.61 -1.74 -1.67
C ILE A 57 15.57 -0.99 -0.34
N LYS A 58 15.31 0.32 -0.36
CA LYS A 58 15.18 1.15 0.85
C LYS A 58 14.09 0.62 1.79
N PHE A 59 12.93 0.24 1.23
CA PHE A 59 11.83 -0.33 2.01
C PHE A 59 12.23 -1.64 2.69
N THR A 60 12.93 -2.54 1.98
CA THR A 60 13.29 -3.87 2.48
C THR A 60 14.24 -3.78 3.68
N GLU A 61 15.19 -2.85 3.64
CA GLU A 61 16.14 -2.62 4.75
C GLU A 61 15.41 -2.24 6.05
N ILE A 62 14.39 -1.39 5.94
CA ILE A 62 13.63 -0.91 7.10
C ILE A 62 12.52 -1.90 7.50
N ASP A 63 11.91 -2.60 6.55
CA ASP A 63 10.90 -3.63 6.78
C ASP A 63 11.44 -4.71 7.73
N GLU A 64 12.68 -5.17 7.52
CA GLU A 64 13.29 -6.18 8.38
C GLU A 64 13.44 -5.67 9.83
N SER A 65 13.94 -4.45 10.00
CA SER A 65 14.11 -3.82 11.30
C SER A 65 12.77 -3.64 12.04
N PHE A 66 11.75 -3.13 11.33
CA PHE A 66 10.42 -2.93 11.89
C PHE A 66 9.74 -4.26 12.27
N ARG A 67 9.84 -5.29 11.42
CA ARG A 67 9.31 -6.63 11.70
C ARG A 67 9.99 -7.29 12.88
N ASN A 68 11.30 -7.11 13.03
CA ASN A 68 12.03 -7.62 14.18
C ASN A 68 11.55 -6.95 15.48
N PHE A 69 11.29 -5.65 15.46
CA PHE A 69 10.65 -4.97 16.58
C PHE A 69 9.24 -5.50 16.86
N GLN A 70 8.40 -5.71 15.84
CA GLN A 70 7.05 -6.27 16.00
C GLN A 70 7.09 -7.65 16.67
N LYS A 71 8.06 -8.52 16.31
CA LYS A 71 8.27 -9.82 16.97
C LYS A 71 8.64 -9.65 18.44
N LEU A 72 9.57 -8.75 18.76
CA LEU A 72 9.96 -8.45 20.14
C LEU A 72 8.78 -7.93 20.97
N ALA A 73 7.95 -7.05 20.39
CA ALA A 73 6.78 -6.52 21.04
C ALA A 73 5.67 -7.57 21.23
N PHE A 74 5.55 -8.53 20.31
CA PHE A 74 4.66 -9.68 20.48
C PHE A 74 5.10 -10.61 21.61
N GLN A 75 6.43 -10.83 21.76
CA GLN A 75 6.99 -11.63 22.85
C GLN A 75 6.87 -10.93 24.21
N ASN A 76 7.00 -9.60 24.24
CA ASN A 76 6.93 -8.78 25.45
C ASN A 76 5.83 -7.72 25.32
N PRO A 77 4.55 -8.05 25.60
CA PRO A 77 3.41 -7.17 25.35
C PRO A 77 3.27 -6.00 26.33
N SER A 78 4.24 -5.81 27.24
CA SER A 78 4.23 -4.70 28.19
C SER A 78 4.56 -3.37 27.51
N VAL A 79 3.53 -2.64 27.10
CA VAL A 79 3.67 -1.31 26.49
C VAL A 79 4.42 -0.34 27.41
N ALA A 80 4.19 -0.41 28.72
CA ALA A 80 4.91 0.39 29.70
C ALA A 80 6.42 0.03 29.77
N GLY A 81 6.78 -1.23 29.51
CA GLY A 81 8.17 -1.66 29.40
C GLY A 81 8.84 -1.10 28.13
N LEU A 82 8.15 -1.20 26.99
CA LEU A 82 8.63 -0.68 25.71
C LEU A 82 8.75 0.85 25.69
N ALA A 83 7.82 1.56 26.32
CA ALA A 83 7.79 3.01 26.40
C ALA A 83 8.82 3.61 27.37
N LYS A 84 9.37 2.80 28.31
CA LYS A 84 10.48 3.22 29.17
C LYS A 84 11.81 3.33 28.42
N VAL A 85 11.95 2.58 27.32
CA VAL A 85 13.16 2.59 26.49
C VAL A 85 13.06 3.74 25.49
N GLU A 86 13.78 4.83 25.75
CA GLU A 86 13.82 6.01 24.88
C GLU A 86 14.14 5.66 23.42
N MET A 87 15.08 4.73 23.23
CA MET A 87 15.55 4.30 21.92
C MET A 87 14.43 3.78 21.03
N ASN A 88 13.39 3.16 21.60
CA ASN A 88 12.25 2.68 20.82
C ASN A 88 11.50 3.85 20.16
N ARG A 89 11.28 4.95 20.88
CA ARG A 89 10.62 6.14 20.32
C ARG A 89 11.46 6.79 19.22
N ILE A 90 12.78 6.82 19.39
CA ILE A 90 13.71 7.31 18.36
C ILE A 90 13.60 6.43 17.11
N HIS A 91 13.63 5.11 17.24
CA HIS A 91 13.46 4.18 16.11
C HIS A 91 12.13 4.41 15.39
N PHE A 92 11.02 4.55 16.12
CA PHE A 92 9.72 4.85 15.50
C PHE A 92 9.71 6.17 14.73
N LYS A 93 10.30 7.23 15.28
CA LYS A 93 10.43 8.52 14.57
C LYS A 93 11.26 8.38 13.29
N THR A 94 12.36 7.63 13.35
CA THR A 94 13.20 7.34 12.18
C THR A 94 12.44 6.53 11.12
N TRP A 95 11.77 5.44 11.51
CA TRP A 95 10.99 4.63 10.58
C TRP A 95 9.84 5.41 9.96
N LEU A 96 9.12 6.20 10.77
CA LEU A 96 8.04 7.05 10.28
C LEU A 96 8.55 8.03 9.23
N HIS A 97 9.65 8.72 9.50
CA HIS A 97 10.26 9.65 8.56
C HIS A 97 10.63 8.99 7.23
N VAL A 98 11.30 7.83 7.26
CA VAL A 98 11.67 7.15 6.02
C VAL A 98 10.45 6.60 5.29
N PHE A 99 9.42 6.10 5.99
CA PHE A 99 8.20 5.69 5.31
C PHE A 99 7.48 6.87 4.65
N ASP A 100 7.46 8.05 5.27
CA ASP A 100 6.90 9.25 4.64
C ASP A 100 7.70 9.66 3.39
N GLU A 101 9.04 9.59 3.43
CA GLU A 101 9.88 9.82 2.24
C GLU A 101 9.59 8.82 1.12
N LEU A 102 9.46 7.53 1.45
CA LEU A 102 9.13 6.50 0.47
C LEU A 102 7.74 6.69 -0.14
N ILE A 103 6.77 7.18 0.64
CA ILE A 103 5.43 7.53 0.12
C ILE A 103 5.53 8.68 -0.89
N ILE A 104 6.34 9.71 -0.61
CA ILE A 104 6.56 10.82 -1.53
C ILE A 104 7.25 10.34 -2.82
N GLU A 105 8.28 9.50 -2.70
CA GLU A 105 8.97 8.90 -3.85
C GLU A 105 8.01 8.04 -4.69
N LEU A 106 7.14 7.27 -4.04
CA LEU A 106 6.10 6.47 -4.71
C LEU A 106 5.10 7.36 -5.45
N ASP A 107 4.63 8.44 -4.83
CA ASP A 107 3.69 9.38 -5.44
C ASP A 107 4.28 10.05 -6.68
N PHE A 108 5.55 10.43 -6.63
CA PHE A 108 6.28 10.95 -7.77
C PHE A 108 6.32 9.93 -8.91
N TYR A 109 6.69 8.67 -8.60
CA TYR A 109 6.68 7.59 -9.59
C TYR A 109 5.30 7.36 -10.21
N LEU A 110 4.22 7.34 -9.41
CA LEU A 110 2.84 7.17 -9.90
C LEU A 110 2.42 8.33 -10.82
N ASN A 111 2.84 9.55 -10.48
CA ASN A 111 2.58 10.73 -11.29
C ASN A 111 3.26 10.63 -12.66
N GLU A 112 4.56 10.32 -12.68
CA GLU A 112 5.34 10.21 -13.92
C GLU A 112 4.88 9.06 -14.80
N GLN A 113 4.63 7.88 -14.22
CA GLN A 113 4.39 6.67 -15.01
C GLN A 113 2.94 6.48 -15.45
N TYR A 114 1.98 6.97 -14.68
CA TYR A 114 0.56 6.70 -14.92
C TYR A 114 -0.26 7.98 -15.09
N ARG A 115 -0.19 8.92 -14.14
CA ARG A 115 -1.06 10.13 -14.19
C ARG A 115 -0.73 11.05 -15.35
N SER A 116 0.55 11.19 -15.70
CA SER A 116 1.00 12.00 -16.86
C SER A 116 0.44 11.47 -18.19
N LYS A 117 0.28 10.15 -18.30
CA LYS A 117 -0.19 9.46 -19.52
C LYS A 117 -1.72 9.50 -19.64
N PHE A 118 -2.43 9.56 -18.52
CA PHE A 118 -3.90 9.62 -18.50
C PHE A 118 -4.43 10.53 -17.39
N GLY A 119 -4.78 11.76 -17.75
CA GLY A 119 -5.20 12.81 -16.82
C GLY A 119 -6.45 12.51 -15.98
N ARG A 120 -7.22 11.44 -16.27
CA ARG A 120 -8.32 11.06 -15.36
C ARG A 120 -7.82 10.35 -14.10
N PHE A 121 -6.62 9.77 -14.09
CA PHE A 121 -6.05 9.15 -12.88
C PHE A 121 -5.76 10.14 -11.75
N TYR A 122 -5.82 11.46 -12.01
CA TYR A 122 -5.84 12.46 -10.95
C TYR A 122 -7.12 12.42 -10.09
N PHE A 123 -8.20 11.79 -10.56
CA PHE A 123 -9.42 11.59 -9.78
C PHE A 123 -9.37 10.37 -8.85
N LEU A 124 -8.32 9.55 -8.93
CA LEU A 124 -8.12 8.39 -8.07
C LEU A 124 -7.16 8.71 -6.94
N SER A 125 -7.44 8.17 -5.75
CA SER A 125 -6.48 8.15 -4.65
C SER A 125 -5.25 7.31 -5.04
N ASN A 126 -4.13 7.47 -4.33
CA ASN A 126 -2.94 6.65 -4.56
C ASN A 126 -3.26 5.16 -4.34
N ASP A 127 -4.03 4.83 -3.30
CA ASP A 127 -4.52 3.47 -3.03
C ASP A 127 -5.30 2.90 -4.21
N ASP A 128 -6.29 3.65 -4.70
CA ASP A 128 -7.13 3.22 -5.82
C ASP A 128 -6.32 3.06 -7.10
N LEU A 129 -5.39 3.98 -7.36
CA LEU A 129 -4.53 3.93 -8.54
C LEU A 129 -3.60 2.71 -8.49
N VAL A 130 -2.97 2.44 -7.34
CA VAL A 130 -2.09 1.28 -7.19
C VAL A 130 -2.87 -0.03 -7.33
N ASN A 131 -4.05 -0.12 -6.71
CA ASN A 131 -4.92 -1.30 -6.84
C ASN A 131 -5.42 -1.50 -8.28
N LEU A 132 -5.74 -0.41 -8.98
CA LEU A 132 -6.12 -0.43 -10.39
C LEU A 132 -5.00 -0.99 -11.27
N ILE A 133 -3.77 -0.50 -11.09
CA ILE A 133 -2.60 -0.93 -11.87
C ILE A 133 -2.30 -2.41 -11.61
N SER A 134 -2.47 -2.85 -10.36
CA SER A 134 -2.21 -4.23 -9.94
C SER A 134 -3.19 -5.26 -10.50
N SER A 135 -4.44 -4.85 -10.77
CA SER A 135 -5.54 -5.75 -11.13
C SER A 135 -5.37 -6.44 -12.49
N GLY A 136 -4.27 -6.17 -13.21
CA GLY A 136 -3.90 -6.89 -14.43
C GLY A 136 -4.87 -6.65 -15.58
N LEU A 137 -4.87 -7.53 -16.58
CA LEU A 137 -5.64 -7.35 -17.82
C LEU A 137 -7.14 -7.69 -17.71
N ASP A 138 -7.64 -8.11 -16.54
CA ASP A 138 -9.05 -8.49 -16.40
C ASP A 138 -9.96 -7.25 -16.27
N PRO A 139 -10.78 -6.95 -17.29
CA PRO A 139 -11.59 -5.73 -17.35
C PRO A 139 -12.60 -5.59 -16.20
N ARG A 140 -12.98 -6.71 -15.56
CA ARG A 140 -14.02 -6.72 -14.50
C ARG A 140 -13.57 -5.98 -13.24
N PHE A 141 -12.27 -5.99 -12.93
CA PHE A 141 -11.73 -5.28 -11.79
C PHE A 141 -11.69 -3.76 -12.00
N TYR A 142 -11.80 -3.29 -13.24
CA TYR A 142 -11.80 -1.87 -13.58
C TYR A 142 -13.15 -1.20 -13.32
N ILE A 143 -14.27 -1.94 -13.27
CA ILE A 143 -15.63 -1.38 -13.09
C ILE A 143 -15.73 -0.37 -11.93
N PRO A 144 -15.33 -0.69 -10.68
CA PRO A 144 -15.45 0.25 -9.56
C PRO A 144 -14.66 1.54 -9.80
N TYR A 145 -13.48 1.46 -10.41
CA TYR A 145 -12.64 2.62 -10.69
C TYR A 145 -13.15 3.46 -11.86
N VAL A 146 -13.73 2.83 -12.90
CA VAL A 146 -14.30 3.56 -14.04
C VAL A 146 -15.48 4.44 -13.59
N ARG A 147 -16.29 4.00 -12.62
CA ARG A 147 -17.34 4.84 -12.01
C ARG A 147 -16.77 6.10 -11.34
N GLN A 148 -15.58 6.02 -10.74
CA GLN A 148 -14.90 7.17 -10.15
C GLN A 148 -14.29 8.10 -11.22
N LEU A 149 -13.73 7.53 -12.29
CA LEU A 149 -13.09 8.26 -13.39
C LEU A 149 -14.07 8.97 -14.34
N PHE A 150 -15.30 8.46 -14.46
CA PHE A 150 -16.32 8.96 -15.39
C PHE A 150 -17.65 9.18 -14.68
N LYS A 151 -17.87 10.43 -14.22
CA LYS A 151 -19.17 10.87 -13.73
C LYS A 151 -20.22 10.69 -14.84
N GLY A 152 -21.17 9.78 -14.63
CA GLY A 152 -22.26 9.46 -15.57
C GLY A 152 -22.24 8.03 -16.12
N VAL A 153 -21.16 7.26 -15.91
CA VAL A 153 -21.11 5.84 -16.29
C VAL A 153 -21.52 4.98 -15.10
N HIS A 154 -22.74 4.43 -15.14
CA HIS A 154 -23.26 3.59 -14.05
C HIS A 154 -23.00 2.09 -14.26
N ASN A 155 -23.06 1.61 -15.50
CA ASN A 155 -22.82 0.21 -15.82
C ASN A 155 -22.00 0.08 -17.11
N ILE A 156 -21.15 -0.93 -17.11
CA ILE A 156 -20.31 -1.30 -18.24
C ILE A 156 -20.58 -2.78 -18.50
N GLN A 157 -20.99 -3.09 -19.71
CA GLN A 157 -21.29 -4.46 -20.10
C GLN A 157 -20.11 -4.97 -20.93
N PHE A 158 -19.39 -5.95 -20.39
CA PHE A 158 -18.32 -6.61 -21.13
C PHE A 158 -18.92 -7.68 -22.03
N ARG A 159 -18.66 -7.57 -23.33
CA ARG A 159 -18.91 -8.65 -24.28
C ARG A 159 -17.60 -9.39 -24.48
N LEU A 160 -17.54 -10.65 -24.05
CA LEU A 160 -16.45 -11.53 -24.48
C LEU A 160 -16.53 -11.65 -26.01
N PRO A 161 -15.39 -11.68 -26.72
CA PRO A 161 -15.43 -11.94 -28.16
C PRO A 161 -16.23 -13.23 -28.36
N GLU A 162 -17.31 -13.12 -29.14
CA GLU A 162 -18.05 -14.30 -29.57
C GLU A 162 -17.03 -15.16 -30.32
N GLN A 163 -16.58 -16.24 -29.67
CA GLN A 163 -16.05 -17.34 -30.45
C GLN A 163 -17.21 -17.72 -31.36
N ASN A 164 -17.02 -17.54 -32.66
CA ASN A 164 -17.83 -18.22 -33.67
C ASN A 164 -17.61 -19.73 -33.45
N ILE A 165 -18.28 -20.29 -32.44
CA ILE A 165 -18.49 -21.72 -32.30
C ILE A 165 -19.61 -22.00 -33.27
N GLY A 166 -19.24 -22.01 -34.56
CA GLY A 166 -19.88 -22.93 -35.48
C GLY A 166 -19.83 -24.29 -34.81
N THR A 167 -21.01 -24.87 -34.64
CA THR A 167 -21.26 -26.27 -34.34
C THR A 167 -20.01 -27.15 -34.49
N THR A 168 -19.59 -27.81 -33.39
CA THR A 168 -19.32 -29.27 -33.28
C THR A 168 -18.19 -29.57 -32.28
N THR A 169 -18.53 -30.39 -31.30
CA THR A 169 -17.68 -31.29 -30.48
C THR A 169 -16.86 -30.77 -29.30
N ASN A 170 -17.12 -31.43 -28.18
CA ASN A 170 -16.28 -31.61 -27.00
C ASN A 170 -14.78 -31.74 -27.33
N GLN A 171 -13.92 -30.95 -26.67
CA GLN A 171 -12.61 -31.39 -26.18
C GLN A 171 -11.97 -30.32 -25.26
N THR A 172 -11.51 -30.79 -24.11
CA THR A 172 -10.59 -30.15 -23.16
C THR A 172 -9.31 -29.61 -23.81
N MET A 173 -8.85 -28.42 -23.44
CA MET A 173 -7.49 -28.17 -22.90
C MET A 173 -7.19 -26.67 -22.69
N ASN A 174 -6.71 -26.38 -21.48
CA ASN A 174 -5.57 -25.55 -21.09
C ASN A 174 -5.03 -24.44 -22.03
N SER A 175 -4.85 -23.27 -21.41
CA SER A 175 -3.98 -22.15 -21.76
C SER A 175 -4.14 -21.55 -23.17
N ALA A 176 -4.67 -20.33 -23.23
CA ALA A 176 -4.35 -19.42 -24.31
C ALA A 176 -4.35 -17.98 -23.76
N ALA A 177 -3.26 -17.28 -24.05
CA ALA A 177 -3.01 -15.89 -23.72
C ALA A 177 -4.20 -15.01 -24.14
N ILE A 178 -4.68 -14.19 -23.21
CA ILE A 178 -5.74 -13.22 -23.48
C ILE A 178 -5.05 -11.94 -23.96
N ASP A 179 -4.97 -11.80 -25.28
CA ASP A 179 -4.55 -10.58 -25.96
C ASP A 179 -5.73 -9.59 -25.90
N VAL A 180 -5.70 -8.65 -24.95
CA VAL A 180 -6.79 -7.69 -24.70
C VAL A 180 -6.52 -6.40 -25.47
N TYR A 181 -6.81 -6.39 -26.77
CA TYR A 181 -7.02 -5.15 -27.52
C TYR A 181 -8.52 -4.92 -27.74
N GLY A 182 -9.18 -4.35 -26.72
CA GLY A 182 -10.55 -3.87 -26.82
C GLY A 182 -10.58 -2.35 -26.95
N LYS A 183 -10.76 -1.82 -28.18
CA LYS A 183 -11.07 -0.41 -28.44
C LYS A 183 -12.33 0.00 -27.65
N LEU A 184 -12.20 0.96 -26.73
CA LEU A 184 -13.34 1.66 -26.14
C LEU A 184 -14.02 2.50 -27.24
N PHE A 185 -15.19 2.06 -27.70
CA PHE A 185 -16.12 2.93 -28.42
C PHE A 185 -16.97 3.67 -27.39
N ILE A 186 -16.73 4.98 -27.25
CA ILE A 186 -17.64 5.90 -26.57
C ILE A 186 -18.58 6.42 -27.66
N ARG A 187 -19.88 6.16 -27.50
CA ARG A 187 -20.94 6.71 -28.35
C ARG A 187 -21.62 7.86 -27.63
#